data_AF-A0A968JMI5-F1
#
_entry.id   AF-A0A968JMI5-F1
#
_cell.length_a   1.000
_cell.length_b   1.000
_cell.length_c   1.000
_cell.angle_alpha   90.00
_cell.angle_beta   90.00
_cell.angle_gamma   90.00
#
_symmetry.space_group_name_H-M   'P 1'
#
loop_
_entity.id
_entity.type
_entity.pdbx_description
1 polymer ?
#
loop_
_entity_poly.entity_id
_entity_poly.type
_entity_poly.pdbx_seq_one_letter_code
_entity_poly.pdbx_strand_id
1 'polypeptide(L)'
;MKDLIAEAKKHNIEIALDIAFQCSPDHPYVTEHPEWFKKRPDGSIQYAENPPKKYEDIYPFDFESDNWKELWQELKSIFEFWIGQGIFIFRVDNPHTKSLRFWGWAIQEIKLKHPDVIFLSEAFTRPAVMYQLAKQGFTQSYTYFTWRNTKTEIINYFTELYNSEVKDFFRPNLWPNTPDILPEYLQVTGKTGFIQRFILAATLSSSYGIYGPAYELMVNTPITWGKEEYLDSEKYEIKKWDVIQPTLLGSSSKNKFHTKIEYCFHTNFSSGSYGRK
;
A
#
# COMPACT_ATOMS: atom_id res chain seq x y z
N MET A 1 -20.35 3.38 -5.27
CA MET A 1 -19.51 2.25 -4.78
C MET A 1 -20.01 0.89 -5.27
N LYS A 2 -21.26 0.49 -4.99
CA LYS A 2 -21.80 -0.81 -5.46
C LYS A 2 -21.69 -1.01 -6.97
N ASP A 3 -22.02 0.01 -7.77
CA ASP A 3 -21.89 -0.07 -9.24
C ASP A 3 -20.43 -0.23 -9.70
N LEU A 4 -19.49 0.43 -9.01
CA LEU A 4 -18.06 0.30 -9.29
C LEU A 4 -17.56 -1.13 -9.02
N ILE A 5 -17.94 -1.70 -7.87
CA ILE A 5 -17.60 -3.09 -7.51
C ILE A 5 -18.20 -4.06 -8.54
N ALA A 6 -19.46 -3.86 -8.91
CA ALA A 6 -20.14 -4.71 -9.89
C ALA A 6 -19.49 -4.62 -11.28
N GLU A 7 -19.10 -3.43 -11.72
CA GLU A 7 -18.43 -3.24 -13.00
C GLU A 7 -17.01 -3.83 -12.99
N ALA A 8 -16.20 -3.53 -11.97
CA ALA A 8 -14.84 -4.07 -11.82
C ALA A 8 -14.83 -5.61 -11.90
N LYS A 9 -15.81 -6.26 -11.26
CA LYS A 9 -15.97 -7.72 -11.32
C LYS A 9 -16.18 -8.26 -12.73
N LYS A 10 -16.90 -7.55 -13.61
CA LYS A 10 -17.07 -7.95 -15.02
C LYS A 10 -15.75 -7.95 -15.80
N HIS A 11 -14.79 -7.14 -15.35
CA HIS A 11 -13.44 -7.05 -15.94
C HIS A 11 -12.40 -7.88 -15.19
N ASN A 12 -12.81 -8.75 -14.25
CA ASN A 12 -11.91 -9.50 -13.34
C ASN A 12 -10.94 -8.60 -12.56
N ILE A 13 -11.40 -7.42 -12.18
CA ILE A 13 -10.65 -6.48 -11.33
C ILE A 13 -11.23 -6.56 -9.92
N GLU A 14 -10.37 -6.87 -8.95
CA GLU A 14 -10.69 -6.78 -7.54
C GLU A 14 -10.35 -5.38 -7.03
N ILE A 15 -11.21 -4.83 -6.18
CA ILE A 15 -11.01 -3.51 -5.59
C ILE A 15 -10.33 -3.68 -4.23
N ALA A 16 -9.20 -3.00 -4.06
CA ALA A 16 -8.57 -2.79 -2.77
C ALA A 16 -8.97 -1.44 -2.18
N LEU A 17 -9.40 -1.42 -0.92
CA LEU A 17 -9.74 -0.18 -0.22
C LEU A 17 -8.61 0.23 0.72
N ASP A 18 -8.34 1.53 0.78
CA ASP A 18 -7.42 2.10 1.76
C ASP A 18 -8.08 2.15 3.14
N ILE A 19 -7.38 1.70 4.16
CA ILE A 19 -7.82 1.75 5.56
C ILE A 19 -6.80 2.54 6.36
N ALA A 20 -7.16 3.79 6.62
CA ALA A 20 -6.41 4.70 7.46
C ALA A 20 -7.13 4.92 8.79
N PHE A 21 -6.70 4.21 9.84
CA PHE A 21 -7.23 4.39 11.19
C PHE A 21 -6.68 5.64 11.85
N GLN A 22 -7.34 6.74 11.52
CA GLN A 22 -7.11 8.09 12.00
C GLN A 22 -8.36 8.93 11.69
N CYS A 23 -8.52 10.07 12.36
CA CYS A 23 -9.70 10.92 12.20
C CYS A 23 -9.29 12.34 11.83
N SER A 24 -10.06 13.01 10.97
CA SER A 24 -9.99 14.46 10.89
C SER A 24 -10.60 15.10 12.15
N PRO A 25 -10.28 16.37 12.47
CA PRO A 25 -10.84 17.05 13.64
C PRO A 25 -12.37 17.12 13.69
N ASP A 26 -13.03 17.05 12.53
CA ASP A 26 -14.48 17.08 12.35
C ASP A 26 -15.13 15.69 12.28
N HIS A 27 -14.35 14.61 12.43
CA HIS A 27 -14.87 13.25 12.42
C HIS A 27 -15.80 13.00 13.64
N PRO A 28 -16.96 12.34 13.48
CA PRO A 28 -17.94 12.13 14.56
C PRO A 28 -17.34 11.51 15.84
N TYR A 29 -16.43 10.54 15.70
CA TYR A 29 -15.74 9.93 16.85
C TYR A 29 -15.00 10.95 17.73
N VAL A 30 -14.53 12.08 17.21
CA VAL A 30 -13.85 13.10 18.04
C VAL A 30 -14.81 13.68 19.08
N THR A 31 -16.09 13.82 18.73
CA THR A 31 -17.14 14.31 19.65
C THR A 31 -17.87 13.20 20.39
N GLU A 32 -18.13 12.07 19.72
CA GLU A 32 -18.93 10.96 20.25
C GLU A 32 -18.11 10.01 21.14
N HIS A 33 -16.82 9.87 20.84
CA HIS A 33 -15.87 8.98 21.51
C HIS A 33 -14.56 9.71 21.87
N PRO A 34 -14.62 10.83 22.63
CA PRO A 34 -13.43 11.60 22.99
C PRO A 34 -12.38 10.80 23.77
N GLU A 35 -12.77 9.70 24.41
CA GLU A 35 -11.92 8.75 25.14
C GLU A 35 -11.00 7.92 24.24
N TRP A 36 -11.30 7.82 22.94
CA TRP A 36 -10.43 7.14 21.97
C TRP A 36 -9.25 8.01 21.53
N PHE A 37 -9.10 9.21 22.05
CA PHE A 37 -8.05 10.15 21.68
C PHE A 37 -7.30 10.66 22.92
N LYS A 38 -5.98 10.74 22.81
CA LYS A 38 -5.16 11.27 23.89
C LYS A 38 -5.23 12.80 23.93
N LYS A 39 -5.86 13.33 24.98
CA LYS A 39 -5.94 14.77 25.24
C LYS A 39 -4.71 15.26 26.01
N ARG A 40 -4.20 16.42 25.61
CA ARG A 40 -3.21 17.18 26.37
C ARG A 40 -3.86 17.83 27.59
N PRO A 41 -3.06 18.31 28.57
CA PRO A 41 -3.59 18.99 29.76
C PRO A 41 -4.45 20.22 29.45
N ASP A 42 -4.24 20.87 28.31
CA ASP A 42 -5.03 22.02 27.83
C ASP A 42 -6.33 21.61 27.12
N GLY A 43 -6.62 20.31 27.04
CA GLY A 43 -7.80 19.74 26.38
C GLY A 43 -7.64 19.53 24.87
N SER A 44 -6.55 19.97 24.25
CA SER A 44 -6.28 19.75 22.82
C SER A 44 -5.87 18.31 22.52
N ILE A 45 -6.11 17.85 21.29
CA ILE A 45 -5.60 16.56 20.80
C ILE A 45 -4.35 16.83 19.95
N GLN A 46 -3.28 16.05 20.19
CA GLN A 46 -2.08 16.15 19.37
C GLN A 46 -2.35 15.56 17.98
N TYR A 47 -2.01 16.34 16.95
CA TYR A 47 -2.06 15.87 15.58
C TYR A 47 -1.05 14.73 15.32
N ALA A 48 -1.32 13.92 14.31
CA ALA A 48 -0.46 12.78 13.96
C ALA A 48 0.88 13.25 13.39
N GLU A 49 1.95 12.51 13.72
CA GLU A 49 3.29 12.76 13.19
C GLU A 49 3.93 11.44 12.75
N ASN A 50 4.65 11.48 11.63
CA ASN A 50 5.58 10.43 11.21
C ASN A 50 6.90 11.12 10.85
N PRO A 51 7.78 11.42 11.84
CA PRO A 51 8.91 12.31 11.65
C PRO A 51 9.75 11.96 10.41
N PRO A 52 10.06 12.94 9.55
CA PRO A 52 9.88 14.39 9.75
C PRO A 52 8.49 14.95 9.35
N LYS A 53 7.57 14.11 8.87
CA LYS A 53 6.23 14.54 8.41
C LYS A 53 5.30 14.83 9.58
N LYS A 54 4.50 15.89 9.45
CA LYS A 54 3.43 16.29 10.38
C LYS A 54 2.12 16.35 9.63
N TYR A 55 1.06 15.86 10.25
CA TYR A 55 -0.29 15.77 9.66
C TYR A 55 -1.26 16.53 10.55
N GLU A 56 -1.27 17.87 10.40
CA GLU A 56 -2.06 18.78 11.25
C GLU A 56 -3.58 18.60 11.09
N ASP A 57 -3.98 17.95 10.00
CA ASP A 57 -5.34 17.62 9.61
C ASP A 57 -5.86 16.31 10.19
N ILE A 58 -5.06 15.60 10.99
CA ILE A 58 -5.34 14.23 11.43
C ILE A 58 -5.05 14.02 12.93
N TYR A 59 -5.96 13.33 13.63
CA TYR A 59 -5.84 12.85 15.00
C TYR A 59 -5.64 11.33 15.06
N PRO A 60 -4.63 10.83 15.82
CA PRO A 60 -4.40 9.41 16.01
C PRO A 60 -5.30 8.85 17.13
N PHE A 61 -5.74 7.60 16.97
CA PHE A 61 -6.42 6.87 18.03
C PHE A 61 -5.45 6.45 19.14
N ASP A 62 -5.95 6.45 20.38
CA ASP A 62 -5.29 5.86 21.55
C ASP A 62 -5.72 4.40 21.73
N PHE A 63 -4.91 3.49 21.17
CA PHE A 63 -5.11 2.04 21.25
C PHE A 63 -4.92 1.47 22.66
N GLU A 64 -4.47 2.28 23.62
CA GLU A 64 -4.25 1.90 25.02
C GLU A 64 -5.18 2.66 25.98
N SER A 65 -6.19 3.35 25.45
CA SER A 65 -7.24 4.00 26.24
C SER A 65 -7.99 3.01 27.14
N ASP A 66 -8.64 3.51 28.19
CA ASP A 66 -9.46 2.68 29.10
C ASP A 66 -10.57 1.92 28.35
N ASN A 67 -11.06 2.50 27.24
CA ASN A 67 -12.09 1.96 26.35
C ASN A 67 -11.52 1.24 25.11
N TRP A 68 -10.26 0.80 25.14
CA TRP A 68 -9.61 0.18 23.97
C TRP A 68 -10.40 -0.98 23.36
N LYS A 69 -11.14 -1.75 24.16
CA LYS A 69 -11.94 -2.88 23.66
C LYS A 69 -13.05 -2.43 22.72
N GLU A 70 -13.72 -1.33 23.05
CA GLU A 70 -14.80 -0.76 22.25
C GLU A 70 -14.22 -0.20 20.95
N LEU A 71 -13.12 0.56 21.04
CA LEU A 71 -12.37 1.03 19.88
C LEU A 71 -11.97 -0.13 18.95
N TRP A 72 -11.38 -1.20 19.49
CA TRP A 72 -10.94 -2.33 18.67
C TRP A 72 -12.10 -3.04 17.97
N GLN A 73 -13.22 -3.23 18.65
CA GLN A 73 -14.42 -3.81 18.03
C GLN A 73 -14.96 -2.90 16.93
N GLU A 74 -14.97 -1.58 17.15
CA GLU A 74 -15.43 -0.64 16.14
C GLU A 74 -14.52 -0.62 14.91
N LEU A 75 -13.20 -0.54 15.09
CA LEU A 75 -12.27 -0.59 13.96
C LEU A 75 -12.36 -1.91 13.19
N LYS A 76 -12.65 -3.03 13.87
CA LYS A 76 -12.94 -4.31 13.21
C LYS A 76 -14.26 -4.27 12.43
N SER A 77 -15.30 -3.64 12.98
CA SER A 77 -16.63 -3.54 12.36
C SER A 77 -16.56 -2.86 10.98
N ILE A 78 -15.65 -1.90 10.81
CA ILE A 78 -15.39 -1.21 9.54
C ILE A 78 -14.91 -2.20 8.45
N PHE A 79 -14.01 -3.13 8.79
CA PHE A 79 -13.60 -4.18 7.85
C PHE A 79 -14.77 -5.11 7.52
N GLU A 80 -15.50 -5.60 8.53
CA GLU A 80 -16.65 -6.49 8.33
C GLU A 80 -17.73 -5.83 7.46
N PHE A 81 -17.97 -4.53 7.63
CA PHE A 81 -18.87 -3.75 6.79
C PHE A 81 -18.47 -3.79 5.31
N TRP A 82 -17.20 -3.48 5.00
CA TRP A 82 -16.71 -3.46 3.62
C TRP A 82 -16.62 -4.85 2.99
N ILE A 83 -16.30 -5.88 3.78
CA ILE A 83 -16.40 -7.28 3.36
C ILE A 83 -17.84 -7.60 2.97
N GLY A 84 -18.82 -7.16 3.77
CA GLY A 84 -20.25 -7.28 3.44
C GLY A 84 -20.67 -6.56 2.15
N GLN A 85 -19.91 -5.56 1.70
CA GLN A 85 -20.11 -4.90 0.40
C GLN A 85 -19.36 -5.57 -0.77
N GLY A 86 -18.56 -6.61 -0.50
CA GLY A 86 -17.80 -7.34 -1.51
C GLY A 86 -16.35 -6.89 -1.71
N ILE A 87 -15.77 -6.13 -0.76
CA ILE A 87 -14.35 -5.76 -0.75
C ILE A 87 -13.56 -6.77 0.09
N PHE A 88 -12.57 -7.42 -0.52
CA PHE A 88 -11.75 -8.46 0.12
C PHE A 88 -10.26 -8.11 0.23
N ILE A 89 -9.85 -6.93 -0.24
CA ILE A 89 -8.46 -6.47 -0.20
C ILE A 89 -8.40 -5.13 0.51
N PHE A 90 -7.54 -5.02 1.52
CA PHE A 90 -7.34 -3.80 2.29
C PHE A 90 -5.87 -3.39 2.25
N ARG A 91 -5.59 -2.20 1.69
CA ARG A 91 -4.30 -1.52 1.86
C ARG A 91 -4.38 -0.74 3.16
N VAL A 92 -3.61 -1.14 4.16
CA VAL A 92 -3.67 -0.53 5.49
C VAL A 92 -2.57 0.52 5.60
N ASP A 93 -2.99 1.75 5.90
CA ASP A 93 -2.11 2.91 5.99
C ASP A 93 -1.31 2.94 7.29
N ASN A 94 0.01 3.08 7.17
CA ASN A 94 0.95 3.24 8.28
C ASN A 94 0.65 2.33 9.50
N PRO A 95 0.47 0.99 9.35
CA PRO A 95 0.04 0.13 10.45
C PRO A 95 1.06 0.08 11.59
N HIS A 96 2.32 0.42 11.32
CA HIS A 96 3.40 0.53 12.30
C HIS A 96 3.24 1.68 13.31
N THR A 97 2.28 2.59 13.08
CA THR A 97 1.92 3.68 14.01
C THR A 97 0.75 3.29 14.94
N LYS A 98 0.19 2.10 14.76
CA LYS A 98 -0.93 1.55 15.54
C LYS A 98 -0.46 0.37 16.40
N SER A 99 -1.32 -0.14 17.28
CA SER A 99 -0.98 -1.27 18.15
C SER A 99 -0.76 -2.57 17.36
N LEU A 100 0.42 -3.19 17.53
CA LEU A 100 0.71 -4.53 16.98
C LEU A 100 -0.27 -5.59 17.50
N ARG A 101 -0.70 -5.46 18.76
CA ARG A 101 -1.66 -6.40 19.37
C ARG A 101 -3.04 -6.28 18.73
N PHE A 102 -3.46 -5.05 18.44
CA PHE A 102 -4.71 -4.82 17.70
C PHE A 102 -4.67 -5.51 16.35
N TRP A 103 -3.59 -5.34 15.58
CA TRP A 103 -3.48 -5.98 14.27
C TRP A 103 -3.54 -7.50 14.33
N GLY A 104 -2.78 -8.11 15.25
CA GLY A 104 -2.82 -9.56 15.44
C GLY A 104 -4.23 -10.07 15.75
N TRP A 105 -4.92 -9.41 16.68
CA TRP A 105 -6.29 -9.75 17.04
C TRP A 105 -7.28 -9.53 15.89
N ALA A 106 -7.31 -8.34 15.29
CA ALA A 106 -8.28 -7.97 14.27
C ALA A 106 -8.15 -8.83 13.01
N ILE A 107 -6.91 -9.04 12.54
CA ILE A 107 -6.66 -9.87 11.35
C ILE A 107 -7.05 -11.33 11.61
N GLN A 108 -6.72 -11.87 12.79
CA GLN A 108 -7.11 -13.23 13.16
C GLN A 108 -8.64 -13.38 13.18
N GLU A 109 -9.35 -12.47 13.86
CA GLU A 109 -10.82 -12.49 13.94
C GLU A 109 -11.48 -12.42 12.57
N ILE A 110 -10.98 -11.55 11.68
CA ILE A 110 -11.50 -11.41 10.32
C ILE A 110 -11.21 -12.68 9.51
N LYS A 111 -9.98 -13.20 9.56
CA LYS A 111 -9.58 -14.38 8.78
C LYS A 111 -10.25 -15.68 9.25
N LEU A 112 -10.69 -15.77 10.50
CA LEU A 112 -11.51 -16.91 10.97
C LEU A 112 -12.83 -17.02 10.21
N LYS A 113 -13.43 -15.90 9.81
CA LYS A 113 -14.68 -15.85 9.03
C LYS A 113 -14.46 -15.70 7.53
N HIS A 114 -13.39 -15.01 7.15
CA HIS A 114 -13.08 -14.61 5.78
C HIS A 114 -11.59 -14.90 5.46
N PRO A 115 -11.20 -16.18 5.30
CA PRO A 115 -9.79 -16.57 5.17
C PRO A 115 -9.11 -15.94 3.94
N ASP A 116 -9.88 -15.68 2.89
CA ASP A 116 -9.42 -15.15 1.60
C ASP A 116 -9.12 -13.64 1.63
N VAL A 117 -9.47 -12.92 2.70
CA VAL A 117 -9.20 -11.48 2.80
C VAL A 117 -7.70 -11.21 2.82
N ILE A 118 -7.27 -10.25 2.00
CA ILE A 118 -5.88 -9.82 1.87
C ILE A 118 -5.68 -8.49 2.61
N PHE A 119 -4.69 -8.46 3.49
CA PHE A 119 -4.21 -7.24 4.13
C PHE A 119 -2.82 -6.90 3.61
N LEU A 120 -2.67 -5.71 3.01
CA LEU A 120 -1.39 -5.14 2.57
C LEU A 120 -0.91 -4.10 3.59
N SER A 121 0.23 -4.36 4.22
CA SER A 121 0.85 -3.46 5.19
C SER A 121 1.67 -2.37 4.49
N GLU A 122 1.25 -1.11 4.58
CA GLU A 122 2.06 0.04 4.14
C GLU A 122 2.98 0.51 5.27
N ALA A 123 4.04 -0.25 5.53
CA ALA A 123 4.97 0.04 6.61
C ALA A 123 6.38 0.33 6.10
N PHE A 124 6.71 1.62 5.93
CA PHE A 124 8.07 2.08 5.68
C PHE A 124 8.78 2.45 6.99
N THR A 125 9.12 1.43 7.76
CA THR A 125 9.76 1.56 9.08
C THR A 125 10.97 0.63 9.19
N ARG A 126 11.54 0.40 10.38
CA ARG A 126 12.67 -0.52 10.55
C ARG A 126 12.29 -1.99 10.25
N PRO A 127 13.21 -2.84 9.79
CA PRO A 127 12.90 -4.21 9.35
C PRO A 127 12.18 -5.04 10.41
N ALA A 128 12.62 -4.95 11.67
CA ALA A 128 12.03 -5.69 12.78
C ALA A 128 10.51 -5.44 12.94
N VAL A 129 10.07 -4.19 12.75
CA VAL A 129 8.63 -3.84 12.87
C VAL A 129 7.85 -4.31 11.64
N MET A 130 8.43 -4.16 10.43
CA MET A 130 7.83 -4.67 9.19
C MET A 130 7.60 -6.19 9.27
N TYR A 131 8.61 -6.93 9.72
CA TYR A 131 8.54 -8.37 9.88
C TYR A 131 7.58 -8.78 10.99
N GLN A 132 7.50 -8.01 12.07
CA GLN A 132 6.53 -8.27 13.12
C GLN A 132 5.10 -8.10 12.62
N LEU A 133 4.80 -7.08 11.82
CA LEU A 133 3.48 -6.89 11.20
C LEU A 133 3.10 -8.07 10.31
N ALA A 134 4.01 -8.54 9.46
CA ALA A 134 3.78 -9.74 8.65
C ALA A 134 3.49 -10.98 9.53
N LYS A 135 4.25 -11.17 10.63
CA LYS A 135 4.00 -12.23 11.62
C LYS A 135 2.68 -12.09 12.37
N GLN A 136 2.12 -10.87 12.50
CA GLN A 136 0.78 -10.65 13.05
C GLN A 136 -0.35 -11.02 12.05
N GLY A 137 -0.03 -11.40 10.82
CA GLY A 137 -1.01 -11.93 9.86
C GLY A 137 -1.25 -11.05 8.63
N PHE A 138 -0.55 -9.93 8.49
CA PHE A 138 -0.57 -9.17 7.23
C PHE A 138 -0.16 -10.07 6.07
N THR A 139 -1.00 -10.11 5.04
CA THR A 139 -0.84 -11.06 3.92
C THR A 139 0.27 -10.62 2.99
N GLN A 140 0.39 -9.31 2.76
CA GLN A 140 1.41 -8.67 1.94
C GLN A 140 2.04 -7.49 2.68
N SER A 141 3.21 -7.05 2.23
CA SER A 141 3.93 -5.91 2.80
C SER A 141 4.56 -5.06 1.72
N TYR A 142 4.46 -3.74 1.86
CA TYR A 142 5.35 -2.81 1.19
C TYR A 142 6.81 -3.09 1.59
N THR A 143 7.74 -2.59 0.78
CA THR A 143 9.16 -2.98 0.86
C THR A 143 10.06 -1.76 0.68
N TYR A 144 11.37 -1.95 0.86
CA TYR A 144 12.35 -0.92 0.53
C TYR A 144 12.71 -0.84 -0.95
N PHE A 145 11.91 -1.45 -1.83
CA PHE A 145 12.24 -1.59 -3.24
C PHE A 145 12.63 -0.26 -3.89
N THR A 146 11.88 0.81 -3.65
CA THR A 146 12.14 2.18 -4.15
C THR A 146 13.54 2.71 -3.82
N TRP A 147 14.11 2.30 -2.69
CA TRP A 147 15.44 2.70 -2.20
C TRP A 147 16.50 1.60 -2.39
N ARG A 148 16.29 0.64 -3.29
CA ARG A 148 17.30 -0.33 -3.72
C ARG A 148 17.48 -0.20 -5.23
N ASN A 149 18.53 0.50 -5.65
CA ASN A 149 18.71 0.94 -7.04
C ASN A 149 19.98 0.40 -7.69
N THR A 150 21.05 0.22 -6.93
CA THR A 150 22.28 -0.40 -7.45
C THR A 150 22.11 -1.92 -7.56
N LYS A 151 22.91 -2.54 -8.43
CA LYS A 151 22.95 -4.00 -8.57
C LYS A 151 23.16 -4.70 -7.21
N THR A 152 24.10 -4.21 -6.41
CA THR A 152 24.44 -4.79 -5.11
C THR A 152 23.30 -4.65 -4.11
N GLU A 153 22.67 -3.48 -4.04
CA GLU A 153 21.49 -3.26 -3.17
C GLU A 153 20.33 -4.19 -3.50
N ILE A 154 20.02 -4.35 -4.79
CA ILE A 154 18.94 -5.22 -5.26
C ILE A 154 19.26 -6.68 -4.91
N ILE A 155 20.47 -7.15 -5.25
CA ILE A 155 20.87 -8.54 -4.96
C ILE A 155 20.81 -8.82 -3.46
N ASN A 156 21.39 -7.95 -2.64
CA ASN A 156 21.41 -8.14 -1.19
C ASN A 156 19.99 -8.16 -0.61
N TYR A 157 19.14 -7.21 -1.01
CA TYR A 157 17.79 -7.13 -0.46
C TYR A 157 16.92 -8.32 -0.85
N PHE A 158 16.95 -8.75 -2.12
CA PHE A 158 16.15 -9.91 -2.53
C PHE A 158 16.76 -11.24 -2.06
N THR A 159 18.07 -11.29 -1.79
CA THR A 159 18.68 -12.43 -1.08
C THR A 159 18.15 -12.51 0.35
N GLU A 160 18.04 -11.38 1.06
CA GLU A 160 17.40 -11.35 2.39
C GLU A 160 15.95 -11.84 2.31
N LEU A 161 15.14 -11.31 1.38
CA LEU A 161 13.71 -11.65 1.31
C LEU A 161 13.44 -13.11 0.92
N TYR A 162 14.28 -13.73 0.07
CA TYR A 162 13.99 -15.05 -0.51
C TYR A 162 14.91 -16.19 -0.07
N ASN A 163 16.11 -15.88 0.43
CA ASN A 163 17.09 -16.88 0.86
C ASN A 163 17.27 -16.91 2.38
N SER A 164 16.33 -16.33 3.14
CA SER A 164 16.27 -16.41 4.60
C SER A 164 14.90 -16.91 5.08
N GLU A 165 14.70 -16.97 6.39
CA GLU A 165 13.40 -17.26 7.03
C GLU A 165 12.32 -16.21 6.73
N VAL A 166 12.69 -15.03 6.21
CA VAL A 166 11.77 -13.94 5.88
C VAL A 166 10.70 -14.41 4.88
N LYS A 167 11.06 -15.28 3.94
CA LYS A 167 10.15 -15.81 2.90
C LYS A 167 8.95 -16.58 3.48
N ASP A 168 9.07 -17.11 4.69
CA ASP A 168 8.04 -17.97 5.29
C ASP A 168 6.85 -17.16 5.81
N PHE A 169 7.05 -15.86 6.08
CA PHE A 169 6.01 -15.00 6.64
C PHE A 169 5.82 -13.67 5.88
N PHE A 170 6.82 -13.19 5.14
CA PHE A 170 6.79 -11.88 4.50
C PHE A 170 6.61 -12.00 2.97
N ARG A 171 5.49 -11.48 2.45
CA ARG A 171 5.21 -11.45 1.00
C ARG A 171 5.37 -10.02 0.46
N PRO A 172 6.40 -9.74 -0.33
CA PRO A 172 6.68 -8.38 -0.81
C PRO A 172 5.68 -7.95 -1.89
N ASN A 173 5.09 -6.77 -1.75
CA ASN A 173 4.37 -6.08 -2.82
C ASN A 173 5.25 -4.92 -3.32
N LEU A 174 5.74 -5.02 -4.56
CA LEU A 174 6.74 -4.10 -5.11
C LEU A 174 6.09 -2.93 -5.84
N TRP A 175 6.16 -1.75 -5.23
CA TRP A 175 5.69 -0.51 -5.84
C TRP A 175 6.90 0.33 -6.26
N PRO A 176 7.12 0.61 -7.56
CA PRO A 176 8.20 1.47 -8.01
C PRO A 176 7.92 2.94 -7.72
N ASN A 177 6.65 3.31 -7.49
CA ASN A 177 6.21 4.62 -7.03
C ASN A 177 4.94 4.49 -6.17
N THR A 178 4.66 5.51 -5.36
CA THR A 178 3.39 5.71 -4.65
C THR A 178 3.02 7.20 -4.71
N PRO A 179 1.82 7.64 -4.30
CA PRO A 179 1.50 9.07 -4.21
C PRO A 179 2.45 9.89 -3.32
N ASP A 180 3.13 9.22 -2.38
CA ASP A 180 4.09 9.82 -1.45
C ASP A 180 5.56 9.65 -1.85
N ILE A 181 5.83 8.76 -2.81
CA ILE A 181 7.19 8.33 -3.16
C ILE A 181 7.37 8.39 -4.68
N LEU A 182 8.02 9.46 -5.13
CA LEU A 182 8.72 9.59 -6.40
C LEU A 182 10.22 9.40 -6.13
N PRO A 183 10.79 8.18 -6.25
CA PRO A 183 12.19 7.95 -5.93
C PRO A 183 13.12 8.80 -6.79
N GLU A 184 14.21 9.29 -6.21
CA GLU A 184 15.23 10.09 -6.93
C GLU A 184 15.70 9.39 -8.23
N TYR A 185 15.78 8.05 -8.20
CA TYR A 185 16.12 7.25 -9.37
C TYR A 185 15.22 7.57 -10.58
N LEU A 186 13.90 7.69 -10.39
CA LEU A 186 12.95 8.03 -11.46
C LEU A 186 13.06 9.49 -11.89
N GLN A 187 13.38 10.39 -10.96
CA GLN A 187 13.58 11.82 -11.23
C GLN A 187 14.77 12.04 -12.18
N VAL A 188 15.88 11.34 -11.95
CA VAL A 188 17.15 11.55 -12.68
C VAL A 188 17.22 10.74 -13.99
N THR A 189 16.76 9.49 -13.98
CA THR A 189 16.96 8.59 -15.14
C THR A 189 15.87 8.70 -16.20
N GLY A 190 14.76 9.39 -15.89
CA GLY A 190 13.62 9.57 -16.78
C GLY A 190 13.09 8.23 -17.32
N LYS A 191 12.68 8.21 -18.59
CA LYS A 191 12.05 7.04 -19.24
C LYS A 191 12.75 5.70 -18.98
N THR A 192 14.08 5.66 -19.04
CA THR A 192 14.84 4.42 -18.85
C THR A 192 14.64 3.86 -17.45
N GLY A 193 14.59 4.73 -16.43
CA GLY A 193 14.30 4.33 -15.06
C GLY A 193 12.94 3.71 -14.91
N PHE A 194 11.88 4.36 -15.41
CA PHE A 194 10.52 3.82 -15.33
C PHE A 194 10.43 2.42 -15.95
N ILE A 195 11.07 2.20 -17.10
CA ILE A 195 11.11 0.88 -17.74
C ILE A 195 11.86 -0.13 -16.87
N GLN A 196 13.06 0.21 -16.40
CA GLN A 196 13.87 -0.68 -15.57
C GLN A 196 13.15 -1.05 -14.27
N ARG A 197 12.59 -0.06 -13.58
CA ARG A 197 11.87 -0.25 -12.31
C ARG A 197 10.60 -1.08 -12.50
N PHE A 198 9.90 -0.92 -13.61
CA PHE A 198 8.74 -1.76 -13.95
C PHE A 198 9.15 -3.22 -14.16
N ILE A 199 10.19 -3.47 -14.98
CA ILE A 199 10.71 -4.82 -15.22
C ILE A 199 11.15 -5.46 -13.90
N LEU A 200 11.91 -4.75 -13.08
CA LEU A 200 12.37 -5.25 -11.78
C LEU A 200 11.20 -5.56 -10.84
N ALA A 201 10.22 -4.65 -10.72
CA ALA A 201 9.06 -4.85 -9.85
C ALA A 201 8.25 -6.08 -10.28
N ALA A 202 7.98 -6.20 -11.58
CA ALA A 202 7.25 -7.32 -12.12
C ALA A 202 8.03 -8.62 -11.91
N THR A 203 9.32 -8.69 -12.30
CA THR A 203 10.12 -9.94 -12.31
C THR A 203 10.69 -10.39 -10.97
N LEU A 204 10.77 -9.53 -9.97
CA LEU A 204 11.35 -9.86 -8.67
C LEU A 204 10.33 -10.20 -7.59
N SER A 205 9.02 -10.07 -7.83
CA SER A 205 7.98 -10.50 -6.89
C SER A 205 6.77 -11.08 -7.63
N SER A 206 6.00 -11.92 -6.94
CA SER A 206 4.68 -12.37 -7.40
C SER A 206 3.59 -11.31 -7.25
N SER A 207 3.87 -10.18 -6.58
CA SER A 207 2.96 -9.06 -6.41
C SER A 207 3.69 -7.73 -6.59
N TYR A 208 3.13 -6.88 -7.43
CA TYR A 208 3.62 -5.53 -7.66
C TYR A 208 2.45 -4.58 -7.95
N GLY A 209 2.70 -3.28 -7.87
CA GLY A 209 1.71 -2.26 -8.21
C GLY A 209 2.39 -1.02 -8.76
N ILE A 210 1.61 -0.12 -9.35
CA ILE A 210 2.06 1.20 -9.80
C ILE A 210 1.02 2.24 -9.40
N TYR A 211 1.47 3.43 -9.01
CA TYR A 211 0.58 4.56 -8.85
C TYR A 211 0.43 5.25 -10.21
N GLY A 212 -0.70 4.95 -10.87
CA GLY A 212 -1.05 5.44 -12.19
C GLY A 212 -2.14 6.51 -12.17
N PRO A 213 -2.29 7.28 -13.27
CA PRO A 213 -1.53 7.18 -14.51
C PRO A 213 -0.17 7.89 -14.48
N ALA A 214 0.21 8.48 -13.33
CA ALA A 214 1.46 9.21 -13.18
C ALA A 214 2.70 8.39 -13.58
N TYR A 215 2.74 7.09 -13.22
CA TYR A 215 3.84 6.21 -13.59
C TYR A 215 3.91 5.95 -15.10
N GLU A 216 2.77 5.65 -15.73
CA GLU A 216 2.63 5.38 -17.17
C GLU A 216 3.01 6.58 -18.02
N LEU A 217 2.69 7.77 -17.52
CA LEU A 217 3.03 9.05 -18.12
C LEU A 217 4.45 9.52 -17.74
N MET A 218 5.18 8.75 -16.93
CA MET A 218 6.55 9.02 -16.51
C MET A 218 6.70 10.38 -15.83
N VAL A 219 5.68 10.78 -15.06
CA VAL A 219 5.70 12.01 -14.27
C VAL A 219 6.82 11.90 -13.25
N ASN A 220 7.81 12.77 -13.35
CA ASN A 220 9.04 12.65 -12.57
C ASN A 220 9.55 13.98 -12.01
N THR A 221 8.69 15.00 -11.94
CA THR A 221 9.03 16.30 -11.36
C THR A 221 8.73 16.28 -9.85
N PRO A 222 9.76 16.40 -8.98
CA PRO A 222 9.56 16.53 -7.55
C PRO A 222 9.18 17.97 -7.16
N ILE A 223 8.61 18.16 -5.97
CA ILE A 223 8.33 19.50 -5.43
C ILE A 223 9.58 20.37 -5.32
N THR A 224 10.71 19.77 -4.93
CA THR A 224 12.03 20.38 -4.93
C THR A 224 13.10 19.29 -4.94
N TRP A 225 14.35 19.67 -5.22
CA TRP A 225 15.46 18.73 -5.26
C TRP A 225 15.68 18.05 -3.90
N GLY A 226 15.96 16.74 -3.92
CA GLY A 226 16.16 15.93 -2.73
C GLY A 226 14.87 15.53 -1.99
N LYS A 227 13.69 15.86 -2.54
CA LYS A 227 12.39 15.41 -2.04
C LYS A 227 11.81 14.30 -2.92
N GLU A 228 11.04 13.42 -2.29
CA GLU A 228 10.34 12.33 -2.97
C GLU A 228 8.85 12.65 -3.20
N GLU A 229 8.35 13.82 -2.79
CA GLU A 229 7.00 14.24 -3.13
C GLU A 229 6.91 14.75 -4.58
N TYR A 230 5.86 14.35 -5.29
CA TYR A 230 5.52 14.89 -6.62
C TYR A 230 5.22 16.39 -6.53
N LEU A 231 5.63 17.15 -7.55
CA LEU A 231 5.11 18.49 -7.79
C LEU A 231 3.61 18.41 -8.11
N ASP A 232 2.83 19.30 -7.51
CA ASP A 232 1.37 19.37 -7.64
C ASP A 232 0.73 18.00 -7.32
N SER A 233 0.97 17.44 -6.14
CA SER A 233 0.51 16.08 -5.81
C SER A 233 -1.02 15.94 -5.88
N GLU A 234 -1.53 14.86 -6.47
CA GLU A 234 -2.98 14.55 -6.53
C GLU A 234 -3.62 14.39 -5.14
N LYS A 235 -2.81 14.23 -4.09
CA LYS A 235 -3.30 14.22 -2.72
C LYS A 235 -3.97 15.55 -2.34
N TYR A 236 -3.63 16.64 -3.01
CA TYR A 236 -4.07 18.00 -2.69
C TYR A 236 -4.80 18.70 -3.84
N GLU A 237 -4.86 18.08 -5.02
CA GLU A 237 -5.56 18.63 -6.18
C GLU A 237 -6.16 17.55 -7.09
N ILE A 238 -7.22 17.92 -7.80
CA ILE A 238 -7.81 17.05 -8.81
C ILE A 238 -6.98 17.17 -10.10
N LYS A 239 -6.34 16.08 -10.52
CA LYS A 239 -5.69 16.01 -11.82
C LYS A 239 -6.56 15.33 -12.86
N LYS A 240 -6.56 15.92 -14.05
CA LYS A 240 -7.12 15.31 -15.26
C LYS A 240 -5.98 14.89 -16.17
N TRP A 241 -5.82 13.59 -16.34
CA TRP A 241 -4.77 13.04 -17.18
C TRP A 241 -5.26 12.80 -18.60
N ASP A 242 -4.43 13.15 -19.58
CA ASP A 242 -4.64 12.76 -20.96
C ASP A 242 -4.03 11.37 -21.21
N VAL A 243 -4.79 10.33 -20.88
CA VAL A 243 -4.39 8.92 -21.02
C VAL A 243 -4.57 8.37 -22.45
N ILE A 244 -5.07 9.19 -23.39
CA ILE A 244 -5.32 8.80 -24.79
C ILE A 244 -4.12 9.15 -25.68
N GLN A 245 -3.27 10.09 -25.25
CA GLN A 245 -2.02 10.39 -25.94
C GLN A 245 -1.11 9.15 -25.97
N PRO A 246 -0.34 8.95 -27.06
CA PRO A 246 0.67 7.91 -27.13
C PRO A 246 1.57 7.99 -25.89
N THR A 247 1.41 7.06 -24.96
CA THR A 247 2.45 6.88 -23.96
C THR A 247 3.68 6.38 -24.70
N LEU A 248 4.87 6.73 -24.22
CA LEU A 248 6.12 6.29 -24.83
C LEU A 248 6.35 4.75 -24.72
N LEU A 249 5.37 4.03 -24.17
CA LEU A 249 5.22 2.57 -24.04
C LEU A 249 4.25 1.96 -25.10
N GLY A 250 3.64 2.79 -25.97
CA GLY A 250 2.85 2.38 -27.12
C GLY A 250 1.65 3.29 -27.39
N SER A 251 1.42 3.65 -28.66
CA SER A 251 0.16 4.26 -29.10
C SER A 251 -0.95 3.20 -29.21
N SER A 252 -2.20 3.65 -28.97
CA SER A 252 -3.48 2.92 -28.95
C SER A 252 -3.82 2.23 -27.63
N SER A 253 -4.80 2.79 -26.87
CA SER A 253 -5.79 2.21 -25.92
C SER A 253 -5.48 0.93 -25.10
N LYS A 254 -4.26 0.43 -25.14
CA LYS A 254 -3.71 -0.79 -24.56
C LYS A 254 -2.25 -0.49 -24.33
N ASN A 255 -1.87 -0.33 -23.08
CA ASN A 255 -0.49 -0.05 -22.67
C ASN A 255 0.39 -1.28 -23.00
N LYS A 256 0.83 -1.40 -24.26
CA LYS A 256 1.38 -2.65 -24.85
C LYS A 256 2.55 -3.23 -24.07
N PHE A 257 3.34 -2.38 -23.41
CA PHE A 257 4.47 -2.81 -22.60
C PHE A 257 4.03 -3.52 -21.30
N HIS A 258 3.07 -2.94 -20.56
CA HIS A 258 2.51 -3.58 -19.37
C HIS A 258 1.81 -4.89 -19.74
N THR A 259 0.99 -4.86 -20.79
CA THR A 259 0.27 -6.06 -21.27
C THR A 259 1.22 -7.19 -21.66
N LYS A 260 2.40 -6.90 -22.21
CA LYS A 260 3.35 -7.94 -22.61
C LYS A 260 4.07 -8.59 -21.43
N ILE A 261 4.42 -7.82 -20.41
CA ILE A 261 5.02 -8.36 -19.19
C ILE A 261 3.97 -9.13 -18.37
N GLU A 262 2.77 -8.57 -18.20
CA GLU A 262 1.64 -9.28 -17.57
C GLU A 262 1.30 -10.58 -18.31
N TYR A 263 1.29 -10.55 -19.65
CA TYR A 263 1.12 -11.76 -20.44
C TYR A 263 2.20 -12.80 -20.12
N CYS A 264 3.48 -12.42 -20.06
CA CYS A 264 4.55 -13.33 -19.66
C CYS A 264 4.38 -13.88 -18.23
N PHE A 265 3.89 -13.07 -17.27
CA PHE A 265 3.54 -13.53 -15.93
C PHE A 265 2.50 -14.65 -15.99
N HIS A 266 1.38 -14.41 -16.68
CA HIS A 266 0.29 -15.37 -16.74
C HIS A 266 0.62 -16.63 -17.55
N THR A 267 1.43 -16.53 -18.62
CA THR A 267 1.76 -17.68 -19.47
C THR A 267 2.82 -18.60 -18.87
N ASN A 268 3.78 -18.09 -18.12
CA ASN A 268 4.88 -18.91 -17.60
C ASN A 268 4.44 -19.86 -16.47
N PHE A 269 3.34 -19.56 -15.76
CA PHE A 269 2.80 -20.44 -14.72
C PHE A 269 1.71 -21.40 -15.23
N SER A 270 1.04 -21.10 -16.34
CA SER A 270 -0.03 -21.96 -16.89
C SER A 270 0.49 -23.14 -17.73
N SER A 271 1.77 -23.16 -18.11
CA SER A 271 2.43 -24.32 -18.75
C SER A 271 3.04 -25.33 -17.77
N GLY A 272 2.94 -25.10 -16.46
CA GLY A 272 3.50 -25.97 -15.42
C GLY A 272 2.55 -27.12 -15.04
N SER A 273 2.39 -28.12 -15.90
CA SER A 273 1.87 -29.42 -15.47
C SER A 273 2.89 -30.08 -14.52
N TYR A 274 2.79 -29.79 -13.22
CA TYR A 274 3.46 -30.59 -12.19
C TYR A 274 2.83 -31.99 -12.19
N GLY A 275 3.39 -32.86 -13.01
CA GLY A 275 3.21 -34.29 -12.88
C GLY A 275 3.70 -34.70 -11.49
N ARG A 276 2.79 -35.14 -10.63
CA ARG A 276 3.15 -35.90 -9.44
C ARG A 276 3.91 -37.14 -9.91
N LYS A 277 5.18 -37.25 -9.52
CA LYS A 277 5.91 -38.52 -9.44
C LYS A 277 6.21 -38.78 -7.99
#